data_AF-A0A6P0J151-F1
#
_entry.id   AF-A0A6P0J151-F1
#
_cell.length_a   1.000
_cell.length_b   1.000
_cell.length_c   1.000
_cell.angle_alpha   90.00
_cell.angle_beta   90.00
_cell.angle_gamma   90.00
#
_symmetry.space_group_name_H-M   'P 1'
#
loop_
_entity.id
_entity.type
_entity.pdbx_description
1 polymer ?
#
loop_
_entity_poly.entity_id
_entity_poly.type
_entity_poly.pdbx_seq_one_letter_code
_entity_poly.pdbx_strand_id
1 'polypeptide(L)'
;MLRTPSGRYRFDDQYRTSPRTLTQREQDLIELYSNCQLGMTPRKFYHKWDVNYEQIASICSRSTATVQRWFSSGHNYRRPQPIDLRHLALMDFLLEHFEEIPQVIRNLLCPYDQQQIGDG
;
A
#
# COMPACT_ATOMS: atom_id res chain seq x y z
N MET A 1 20.21 14.15 9.61
CA MET A 1 19.64 14.29 10.96
C MET A 1 18.12 14.31 10.84
N LEU A 2 17.43 13.23 11.21
CA LEU A 2 15.97 13.19 11.21
C LEU A 2 15.45 13.91 12.47
N ARG A 3 14.57 14.89 12.27
CA ARG A 3 13.99 15.71 13.35
C ARG A 3 13.01 14.86 14.18
N THR A 4 13.08 15.01 15.50
CA THR A 4 12.11 14.42 16.44
C THR A 4 10.73 15.09 16.28
N PRO A 5 9.61 14.35 16.27
CA PRO A 5 8.28 14.95 16.16
C PRO A 5 7.87 15.63 17.48
N SER A 6 7.57 16.92 17.43
CA SER A 6 6.98 17.68 18.54
C SER A 6 5.45 17.69 18.44
N GLY A 7 4.82 16.52 18.52
CA GLY A 7 3.37 16.36 18.55
C GLY A 7 2.89 16.01 19.95
N ARG A 8 1.97 16.80 20.52
CA ARG A 8 1.22 16.46 21.75
C ARG A 8 0.17 15.38 21.46
N TYR A 9 0.60 14.17 21.12
CA TYR A 9 -0.29 13.01 21.16
C TYR A 9 -0.59 12.70 22.64
N ARG A 10 -1.87 12.68 23.03
CA ARG A 10 -2.29 12.06 24.29
C ARG A 10 -2.01 10.57 24.12
N PHE A 11 -0.91 10.13 24.72
CA PHE A 11 -0.47 8.75 24.68
C PHE A 11 -1.29 8.01 25.74
N ASP A 12 -2.23 7.16 25.32
CA ASP A 12 -2.84 6.22 26.24
C ASP A 12 -1.72 5.37 26.87
N ASP A 13 -1.72 5.24 28.20
CA ASP A 13 -0.63 4.63 28.98
C ASP A 13 -0.31 3.18 28.57
N GLN A 14 -1.18 2.54 27.77
CA GLN A 14 -0.98 1.19 27.20
C GLN A 14 0.16 1.08 26.18
N TYR A 15 0.67 2.20 25.63
CA TYR A 15 1.75 2.18 24.63
C TYR A 15 3.13 2.54 25.19
N ARG A 16 3.27 2.68 26.53
CA ARG A 16 4.48 3.18 27.25
C ARG A 16 5.79 2.41 27.05
N THR A 17 5.88 1.46 26.14
CA THR A 17 7.14 0.84 25.77
C THR A 17 7.99 1.81 24.96
N SER A 18 9.24 2.02 25.38
CA SER A 18 10.21 2.75 24.56
C SER A 18 10.33 2.07 23.18
N PRO A 19 10.28 2.82 22.07
CA PRO A 19 10.46 2.24 20.74
C PRO A 19 11.78 1.48 20.66
N ARG A 20 11.76 0.30 20.03
CA ARG A 20 12.98 -0.46 19.74
C ARG A 20 13.86 0.36 18.78
N THR A 21 15.17 0.41 19.05
CA THR A 21 16.14 1.00 18.11
C THR A 21 16.31 0.13 16.87
N LEU A 22 16.46 0.77 15.72
CA LEU A 22 16.73 0.09 14.45
C LEU A 22 18.21 -0.27 14.34
N THR A 23 18.49 -1.49 13.90
CA THR A 23 19.83 -1.93 13.50
C THR A 23 20.28 -1.18 12.23
N GLN A 24 21.57 -1.16 11.94
CA GLN A 24 22.09 -0.51 10.72
C GLN A 24 21.45 -1.09 9.46
N ARG A 25 21.32 -2.42 9.38
CA ARG A 25 20.65 -3.11 8.26
C ARG A 25 19.22 -2.61 8.05
N GLU A 26 18.47 -2.36 9.10
CA GLU A 26 17.09 -1.85 9.01
C GLU A 26 17.05 -0.40 8.56
N GLN A 27 18.03 0.41 8.96
CA GLN A 27 18.18 1.79 8.48
C GLN A 27 18.53 1.82 6.99
N ASP A 28 19.48 0.99 6.55
CA ASP A 28 19.86 0.85 5.14
C ASP A 28 18.66 0.39 4.30
N LEU A 29 17.84 -0.52 4.83
CA LEU A 29 16.62 -0.98 4.18
C LEU A 29 15.60 0.17 4.02
N ILE A 30 15.42 1.00 5.05
CA ILE A 30 14.55 2.19 4.98
C ILE A 30 15.08 3.16 3.92
N GLU A 31 16.38 3.40 3.88
CA GLU A 31 16.98 4.29 2.89
C GLU A 31 16.78 3.77 1.47
N LEU A 32 17.01 2.48 1.24
CA LEU A 32 16.75 1.82 -0.04
C LEU A 32 15.28 1.99 -0.46
N TYR A 33 14.33 1.68 0.43
CA TYR A 33 12.90 1.79 0.14
C TYR A 33 12.40 3.22 -0.01
N SER A 34 13.06 4.19 0.64
CA SER A 34 12.72 5.61 0.53
C SER A 34 13.13 6.19 -0.81
N ASN A 35 14.22 5.67 -1.40
CA ASN A 35 14.72 6.08 -2.71
C ASN A 35 14.20 5.21 -3.87
N CYS A 36 13.52 4.09 -3.56
CA CYS A 36 12.93 3.20 -4.56
C CYS A 36 11.71 3.85 -5.24
N GLN A 37 11.78 4.02 -6.56
CA GLN A 37 10.67 4.53 -7.40
C GLN A 37 9.75 3.39 -7.88
N LEU A 38 9.29 2.53 -6.97
CA LEU A 38 8.32 1.48 -7.29
C LEU A 38 6.97 2.14 -7.63
N GLY A 39 6.55 2.07 -8.89
CA GLY A 39 5.30 2.67 -9.34
C GLY A 39 4.77 2.12 -10.66
N MET A 40 3.46 1.97 -10.75
CA MET A 40 2.74 1.50 -11.94
C MET A 40 1.57 2.42 -12.24
N THR A 41 1.38 2.79 -13.51
CA THR A 41 0.29 3.69 -13.89
C THR A 41 -1.05 2.96 -13.93
N PRO A 42 -2.18 3.65 -13.66
CA PRO A 42 -3.51 3.05 -13.75
C PRO A 42 -3.78 2.40 -15.11
N ARG A 43 -3.35 3.03 -16.20
CA ARG A 43 -3.51 2.47 -17.57
C ARG A 43 -2.72 1.19 -17.78
N LYS A 44 -1.49 1.10 -17.27
CA LYS A 44 -0.70 -0.14 -17.34
C LYS A 44 -1.33 -1.24 -16.50
N PHE A 45 -1.74 -0.93 -15.27
CA PHE A 45 -2.36 -1.91 -14.38
C PHE A 45 -3.69 -2.44 -14.95
N TYR A 46 -4.56 -1.52 -15.40
CA TYR A 46 -5.81 -1.83 -16.09
C TYR A 46 -5.60 -2.78 -17.28
N HIS A 47 -4.65 -2.45 -18.16
CA HIS A 47 -4.36 -3.27 -19.34
C HIS A 47 -3.78 -4.65 -18.98
N LYS A 48 -2.97 -4.75 -17.93
CA LYS A 48 -2.33 -6.01 -17.55
C LYS A 48 -3.31 -6.98 -16.90
N TRP A 49 -4.20 -6.48 -16.05
CA TRP A 49 -5.05 -7.31 -15.18
C TRP A 49 -6.54 -7.32 -15.54
N ASP A 50 -6.98 -6.50 -16.50
CA ASP A 50 -8.38 -6.36 -16.91
C ASP A 50 -9.34 -6.05 -15.74
N VAL A 51 -8.88 -5.22 -14.81
CA VAL A 51 -9.65 -4.79 -13.63
C VAL A 51 -10.59 -3.61 -13.96
N ASN A 52 -11.65 -3.44 -13.19
CA ASN A 52 -12.52 -2.26 -13.28
C ASN A 52 -12.04 -1.08 -12.42
N TYR A 53 -12.71 0.08 -12.55
CA TYR A 53 -12.32 1.30 -11.83
C TYR A 53 -12.60 1.20 -10.33
N GLU A 54 -13.59 0.42 -9.91
CA GLU A 54 -13.90 0.16 -8.51
C GLU A 54 -12.79 -0.63 -7.82
N GLN A 55 -12.24 -1.65 -8.48
CA GLN A 55 -11.09 -2.42 -7.99
C GLN A 55 -9.85 -1.52 -7.85
N ILE A 56 -9.54 -0.70 -8.86
CA ILE A 56 -8.45 0.28 -8.79
C ILE A 56 -8.69 1.28 -7.64
N ALA A 57 -9.92 1.73 -7.44
CA ALA A 57 -10.29 2.65 -6.36
C ALA A 57 -10.05 2.01 -4.99
N SER A 58 -10.45 0.75 -4.80
CA SER A 58 -10.21 -0.01 -3.58
C SER A 58 -8.71 -0.21 -3.31
N ILE A 59 -7.93 -0.60 -4.31
CA ILE A 59 -6.47 -0.78 -4.18
C ILE A 59 -5.79 0.52 -3.73
N CYS A 60 -6.20 1.65 -4.30
CA CYS A 60 -5.58 2.94 -4.04
C CYS A 60 -6.19 3.71 -2.85
N SER A 61 -7.23 3.18 -2.19
CA SER A 61 -8.01 3.89 -1.17
C SER A 61 -8.53 5.25 -1.67
N ARG A 62 -9.12 5.25 -2.87
CA ARG A 62 -9.71 6.44 -3.54
C ARG A 62 -11.18 6.21 -3.83
N SER A 63 -11.89 7.28 -4.22
CA SER A 63 -13.21 7.15 -4.82
C SER A 63 -13.11 6.75 -6.29
N THR A 64 -14.09 5.98 -6.79
CA THR A 64 -14.20 5.63 -8.21
C THR A 64 -14.22 6.88 -9.11
N ALA A 65 -14.87 7.96 -8.66
CA ALA A 65 -14.87 9.25 -9.37
C ALA A 65 -13.47 9.86 -9.51
N THR A 66 -12.58 9.64 -8.53
CA THR A 66 -11.17 10.06 -8.63
C THR A 66 -10.43 9.23 -9.67
N VAL A 67 -10.63 7.91 -9.65
CA VAL A 67 -10.03 6.98 -10.62
C VAL A 67 -10.47 7.30 -12.04
N GLN A 68 -11.77 7.55 -12.27
CA GLN A 68 -12.28 7.96 -13.58
C GLN A 68 -11.51 9.15 -14.16
N ARG A 69 -11.18 10.16 -13.34
CA ARG A 69 -10.38 11.32 -13.78
C ARG A 69 -8.94 10.97 -14.18
N TRP A 70 -8.39 9.83 -13.75
CA TRP A 70 -7.07 9.36 -14.21
C TRP A 70 -7.08 8.82 -15.64
N PHE A 71 -8.25 8.39 -16.12
CA PHE A 71 -8.46 7.88 -17.47
C PHE A 71 -9.04 8.93 -18.43
N SER A 72 -9.62 10.01 -17.89
CA SER A 72 -10.08 11.18 -18.64
C SER A 72 -8.98 11.89 -19.44
N SER A 73 -9.39 12.76 -20.36
CA SER A 73 -8.51 13.63 -21.15
C SER A 73 -8.82 15.11 -20.90
N GLY A 74 -7.88 15.99 -21.27
CA GLY A 74 -8.07 17.45 -21.20
C GLY A 74 -8.26 17.99 -19.78
N HIS A 75 -9.18 18.95 -19.61
CA HIS A 75 -9.41 19.63 -18.33
C HIS A 75 -9.90 18.70 -17.21
N ASN A 76 -10.52 17.58 -17.56
CA ASN A 76 -11.02 16.59 -16.60
C ASN A 76 -9.95 15.61 -16.11
N TYR A 77 -8.79 15.59 -16.78
CA TYR A 77 -7.69 14.71 -16.39
C TYR A 77 -7.09 15.15 -15.05
N ARG A 78 -6.84 14.17 -14.18
CA ARG A 78 -6.07 14.34 -12.95
C ARG A 78 -4.98 13.29 -12.91
N ARG A 79 -3.75 13.70 -12.61
CA ARG A 79 -2.64 12.76 -12.45
C ARG A 79 -2.78 12.00 -11.13
N PRO A 80 -2.61 10.66 -11.11
CA PRO A 80 -2.48 9.91 -9.86
C PRO A 80 -1.26 10.39 -9.06
N GLN A 81 -1.39 10.37 -7.74
CA GLN A 81 -0.29 10.72 -6.83
C GLN A 81 0.75 9.59 -6.79
N PRO A 82 2.00 9.87 -6.38
CA PRO A 82 3.04 8.84 -6.24
C PRO A 82 2.61 7.65 -5.37
N ILE A 83 1.82 7.90 -4.31
CA ILE A 83 1.29 6.82 -3.45
C ILE A 83 0.31 5.90 -4.21
N ASP A 84 -0.51 6.45 -5.11
CA ASP A 84 -1.45 5.66 -5.90
C ASP A 84 -0.67 4.75 -6.87
N LEU A 85 0.40 5.29 -7.49
CA LEU A 85 1.29 4.50 -8.36
C LEU A 85 1.99 3.38 -7.60
N ARG A 86 2.42 3.66 -6.36
CA ARG A 86 3.07 2.67 -5.49
C ARG A 86 2.10 1.56 -5.08
N HIS A 87 0.86 1.88 -4.73
CA HIS A 87 -0.16 0.86 -4.41
C HIS A 87 -0.42 -0.06 -5.60
N LEU A 88 -0.55 0.49 -6.82
CA LEU A 88 -0.73 -0.32 -8.02
C LEU A 88 0.47 -1.23 -8.29
N ALA A 89 1.70 -0.74 -8.12
CA ALA A 89 2.89 -1.56 -8.29
C ALA A 89 3.04 -2.64 -7.22
N LEU A 90 2.65 -2.35 -5.96
CA LEU A 90 2.63 -3.35 -4.91
C LEU A 90 1.58 -4.43 -5.20
N MET A 91 0.39 -4.03 -5.65
CA MET A 91 -0.66 -4.99 -6.01
C MET A 91 -0.25 -5.82 -7.24
N ASP A 92 0.43 -5.22 -8.22
CA ASP A 92 0.99 -5.91 -9.38
C ASP A 92 1.97 -7.02 -8.95
N PHE A 93 2.92 -6.68 -8.08
CA PHE A 93 3.87 -7.63 -7.51
C PHE A 93 3.16 -8.75 -6.73
N LEU A 94 2.16 -8.40 -5.92
CA LEU A 94 1.40 -9.40 -5.17
C LEU A 94 0.66 -10.34 -6.11
N LEU A 95 -0.06 -9.84 -7.12
CA LEU A 95 -0.80 -10.68 -8.06
C LEU A 95 0.11 -11.63 -8.86
N GLU A 96 1.34 -11.21 -9.18
CA GLU A 96 2.31 -12.08 -9.88
C GLU A 96 2.93 -13.14 -8.97
N HIS A 97 3.28 -12.77 -7.73
CA HIS A 97 4.15 -13.59 -6.89
C HIS A 97 3.47 -14.13 -5.64
N PHE A 98 2.15 -13.94 -5.46
CA PHE A 98 1.48 -14.31 -4.21
C PHE A 98 1.71 -15.77 -3.82
N GLU A 99 1.68 -16.68 -4.79
CA GLU A 99 1.87 -18.11 -4.55
C GLU A 99 3.33 -18.52 -4.29
N GLU A 100 4.29 -17.66 -4.60
CA GLU A 100 5.71 -17.87 -4.31
C GLU A 100 6.06 -17.44 -2.87
N ILE A 101 5.21 -16.62 -2.24
CA ILE A 101 5.42 -16.16 -0.87
C ILE A 101 5.14 -17.33 0.10
N PRO A 102 6.08 -17.69 0.99
CA PRO A 102 5.85 -18.75 1.98
C PRO A 102 4.58 -18.50 2.81
N GLN A 103 3.80 -19.56 3.06
CA GLN A 103 2.51 -19.46 3.76
C GLN A 103 2.58 -18.68 5.07
N VAL A 104 3.65 -18.88 5.86
CA VAL A 104 3.87 -18.18 7.12
C VAL A 104 3.91 -16.67 6.91
N ILE A 105 4.58 -16.19 5.86
CA ILE A 105 4.67 -14.77 5.51
C ILE A 105 3.34 -14.26 4.96
N ARG A 106 2.61 -15.06 4.16
CA ARG A 106 1.27 -14.70 3.70
C ARG A 106 0.30 -14.46 4.85
N ASN A 107 0.34 -15.32 5.86
CA ASN A 107 -0.49 -15.17 7.05
C ASN A 107 -0.15 -13.91 7.86
N LEU A 108 1.08 -13.38 7.75
CA LEU A 108 1.45 -12.09 8.35
C LEU A 108 0.95 -10.90 7.54
N LEU A 109 0.84 -11.03 6.21
CA LEU A 109 0.33 -9.98 5.31
C LEU A 109 -1.20 -9.87 5.38
N CYS A 110 -1.88 -11.01 5.37
CA CYS A 110 -3.33 -11.11 5.48
C CYS A 110 -3.66 -12.24 6.46
N PRO A 111 -3.76 -11.94 7.77
CA PRO A 111 -4.24 -12.93 8.72
C PRO A 111 -5.67 -13.28 8.31
N TYR A 112 -5.92 -14.57 8.01
CA TYR A 112 -7.27 -15.06 7.83
C TYR A 112 -8.04 -14.74 9.12
N ASP A 113 -9.04 -13.84 9.05
CA ASP A 113 -10.03 -13.75 10.09
C ASP A 113 -10.80 -15.08 10.09
N GLN A 114 -10.46 -15.97 11.03
CA GLN A 114 -11.20 -17.21 11.27
C GLN A 114 -12.62 -16.97 11.81
N GLN A 115 -13.19 -15.76 11.67
CA GLN A 115 -14.46 -15.36 12.28
C GLN A 115 -15.68 -15.40 11.35
N GLN A 116 -15.60 -15.89 10.11
CA GLN A 116 -16.79 -16.11 9.28
C GLN A 116 -16.78 -17.43 8.48
N ILE A 117 -16.47 -18.54 9.15
CA ILE A 117 -17.11 -19.83 8.84
C ILE A 117 -17.78 -20.27 10.14
N GLY A 118 -18.91 -19.62 10.44
CA GLY A 118 -19.91 -20.14 11.35
C GLY A 118 -20.95 -20.86 10.52
N ASP A 119 -21.27 -22.09 10.93
CA ASP A 119 -22.26 -22.98 10.34
C ASP A 119 -23.59 -22.28 9.98
N GLY A 120 -24.11 -22.65 8.81
CA GLY A 120 -25.44 -22.33 8.31
C GLY A 120 -25.76 -23.12 7.06
#